data_AF-A0A7W5JVW8-F1
#
_entry.id   AF-A0A7W5JVW8-F1
#
_cell.length_a   1.000
_cell.length_b   1.000
_cell.length_c   1.000
_cell.angle_alpha   90.00
_cell.angle_beta   90.00
_cell.angle_gamma   90.00
#
_symmetry.space_group_name_H-M   'P 1'
#
loop_
_entity.id
_entity.type
_entity.pdbx_description
1 polymer ?
#
loop_
_entity_poly.entity_id
_entity_poly.type
_entity_poly.pdbx_seq_one_letter_code
_entity_poly.pdbx_strand_id
1 'polypeptide(L)'
;MSHSSLPPTTHTLEMAQVAELDGRLADHASAPVTAADLGMTEAPLRGARSVGLAADAVLVHVSWRGSPEFPDVYGHFGHAPRGQLQALLHTAALELLARRLGVRQRWGVEPPPKNHVAP
;
A
#
# COMPACT_ATOMS: atom_id res chain seq x y z
N MET A 1 11.45 29.67 19.04
CA MET A 1 11.45 28.38 18.31
C MET A 1 10.34 27.53 18.89
N SER A 2 9.21 27.46 18.20
CA SER A 2 8.09 26.60 18.59
C SER A 2 7.60 25.91 17.33
N HIS A 3 8.04 24.67 17.11
CA HIS A 3 7.44 23.81 16.10
C HIS A 3 6.12 23.30 16.69
N SER A 4 5.02 23.98 16.38
CA SER A 4 3.68 23.43 16.60
C SER A 4 3.56 22.19 15.72
N SER A 5 3.81 21.01 16.31
CA SER A 5 3.47 19.74 15.68
C SER A 5 1.95 19.69 15.56
N LEU A 6 1.45 19.95 14.35
CA LEU A 6 0.05 19.72 14.02
C LEU A 6 -0.27 18.26 14.39
N PRO A 7 -1.42 18.00 15.07
CA PRO A 7 -1.83 16.64 15.33
C PRO A 7 -1.91 15.89 13.99
N PRO A 8 -1.30 14.70 13.86
CA PRO A 8 -1.33 13.97 12.60
C PRO A 8 -2.79 13.71 12.26
N THR A 9 -3.26 14.33 11.18
CA THR A 9 -4.54 13.99 10.59
C THR A 9 -4.50 12.51 10.21
N THR A 10 -5.66 11.85 10.14
CA THR A 10 -5.77 10.45 9.69
C THR A 10 -4.87 10.21 8.47
N HIS A 11 -4.92 11.12 7.50
CA HIS A 11 -4.13 11.13 6.27
C HIS A 11 -2.61 11.18 6.45
N THR A 12 -2.11 11.86 7.48
CA THR A 12 -0.67 11.85 7.81
C THR A 12 -0.22 10.48 8.30
N LEU A 13 -1.07 9.79 9.07
CA LEU A 13 -0.81 8.40 9.49
C LEU A 13 -0.84 7.46 8.28
N GLU A 14 -1.69 7.74 7.30
CA GLU A 14 -1.78 6.91 6.11
C GLU A 14 -0.52 7.00 5.26
N MET A 15 -0.02 8.20 5.01
CA MET A 15 1.21 8.40 4.24
C MET A 15 2.45 7.89 4.98
N ALA A 16 2.48 8.02 6.31
CA ALA A 16 3.52 7.42 7.13
C ALA A 16 3.50 5.88 7.03
N GLN A 17 2.32 5.26 6.95
CA GLN A 17 2.20 3.82 6.77
C GLN A 17 2.65 3.37 5.37
N VAL A 18 2.36 4.13 4.30
CA VAL A 18 2.91 3.84 2.97
C VAL A 18 4.44 3.86 3.00
N ALA A 19 5.03 4.89 3.63
CA ALA A 19 6.48 5.00 3.77
C ALA A 19 7.08 3.87 4.62
N GLU A 20 6.38 3.42 5.67
CA GLU A 20 6.80 2.28 6.48
C GLU A 20 6.79 0.97 5.67
N LEU A 21 5.75 0.72 4.88
CA LEU A 21 5.68 -0.44 3.99
C LEU A 21 6.83 -0.43 2.97
N ASP A 22 7.11 0.73 2.39
CA ASP A 22 8.19 0.89 1.42
C ASP A 22 9.58 0.64 2.04
N GLY A 23 9.83 1.19 3.24
CA GLY A 23 11.06 0.93 3.98
C GLY A 23 11.25 -0.55 4.31
N ARG A 24 10.17 -1.23 4.72
CA ARG A 24 10.20 -2.68 5.01
C ARG A 24 10.40 -3.55 3.77
N LEU A 25 9.98 -3.08 2.60
CA LEU A 25 10.26 -3.74 1.32
C LEU A 25 11.73 -3.60 0.92
N ALA A 26 12.33 -2.44 1.19
CA ALA A 26 13.76 -2.19 0.95
C ALA A 26 14.67 -3.00 1.88
N ASP A 27 14.19 -3.35 3.08
CA ASP A 27 14.88 -4.26 3.99
C ASP A 27 14.91 -5.69 3.42
N HIS A 28 15.99 -6.04 2.72
CA HIS A 28 16.25 -7.32 2.03
C HIS A 28 16.19 -8.60 2.91
N ALA A 29 15.88 -8.49 4.20
CA ALA A 29 15.75 -9.63 5.09
C ALA A 29 14.43 -10.42 4.88
N SER A 30 13.43 -9.83 4.23
CA SER A 30 12.15 -10.48 3.96
C SER A 30 12.17 -11.25 2.64
N ALA A 31 11.46 -12.38 2.59
CA ALA A 31 11.23 -13.10 1.33
C ALA A 31 10.56 -12.16 0.30
N PRO A 32 10.88 -12.29 -1.01
CA PRO A 32 10.25 -11.48 -2.05
C PRO A 32 8.73 -11.54 -1.97
N VAL A 33 8.07 -10.39 -2.08
CA VAL A 33 6.61 -10.30 -2.14
C VAL A 33 6.19 -10.28 -3.61
N THR A 34 5.47 -11.31 -4.05
CA THR A 34 5.02 -11.44 -5.44
C THR A 34 3.61 -10.88 -5.65
N ALA A 35 3.22 -10.67 -6.90
CA ALA A 35 1.85 -10.32 -7.26
C ALA A 35 0.84 -11.38 -6.80
N ALA A 36 1.21 -12.68 -6.85
CA ALA A 36 0.39 -13.77 -6.34
C ALA A 36 0.15 -13.65 -4.83
N ASP A 37 1.18 -13.32 -4.04
CA ASP A 37 1.07 -13.12 -2.58
C ASP A 37 0.07 -12.01 -2.21
N LEU A 38 -0.10 -11.04 -3.10
CA LEU A 38 -0.99 -9.89 -2.94
C LEU A 38 -2.36 -10.09 -3.61
N GLY A 39 -2.62 -11.25 -4.22
CA GLY A 39 -3.85 -11.50 -4.98
C GLY A 39 -4.00 -10.61 -6.22
N MET A 40 -2.88 -10.15 -6.79
CA MET A 40 -2.82 -9.20 -7.90
C MET A 40 -2.49 -9.86 -9.25
N THR A 41 -2.61 -11.17 -9.36
CA THR A 41 -2.44 -11.85 -10.65
C THR A 41 -3.48 -11.34 -11.65
N GLU A 42 -3.05 -11.02 -12.88
CA GLU A 42 -3.85 -10.37 -13.93
C GLU A 42 -4.35 -8.96 -13.58
N ALA A 43 -3.84 -8.34 -12.50
CA ALA A 43 -4.25 -6.98 -12.13
C ALA A 43 -3.94 -5.99 -13.27
N PRO A 44 -4.84 -5.04 -13.56
CA PRO A 44 -4.61 -4.04 -14.60
C PRO A 44 -3.36 -3.21 -14.34
N LEU A 45 -2.49 -3.15 -15.34
CA LEU A 45 -1.30 -2.32 -15.30
C LEU A 45 -1.63 -0.88 -15.70
N ARG A 46 -1.10 0.08 -14.93
CA ARG A 46 -1.24 1.50 -15.27
C ARG A 46 -0.44 1.81 -16.54
N GLY A 47 -1.13 2.26 -17.58
CA GLY A 47 -0.52 2.68 -18.85
C GLY A 47 -0.29 1.55 -19.86
N ALA A 48 -0.63 0.30 -19.55
CA ALA A 48 -0.61 -0.81 -20.52
C ALA A 48 -2.05 -1.24 -20.85
N ARG A 49 -2.32 -1.45 -22.15
CA ARG A 49 -3.68 -1.71 -22.63
C ARG A 49 -4.09 -3.19 -22.63
N SER A 50 -3.16 -4.13 -22.45
CA SER A 50 -3.43 -5.53 -22.81
C SER A 50 -2.69 -6.60 -22.02
N VAL A 51 -1.92 -6.23 -20.99
CA VAL A 51 -1.11 -7.18 -20.22
C VAL A 51 -1.42 -6.97 -18.75
N GLY A 52 -1.95 -8.01 -18.09
CA GLY A 52 -2.14 -8.06 -16.65
C GLY A 52 -0.82 -8.31 -15.92
N LEU A 53 -0.81 -8.04 -14.62
CA LEU A 53 0.34 -8.31 -13.78
C LEU A 53 0.59 -9.83 -13.67
N ALA A 54 1.78 -10.29 -14.06
CA ALA A 54 2.16 -11.69 -13.95
C ALA A 54 2.26 -12.11 -12.48
N ALA A 55 1.87 -13.36 -12.18
CA ALA A 55 1.83 -13.89 -10.81
C ALA A 55 3.18 -13.80 -10.07
N ASP A 56 4.29 -13.96 -10.81
CA ASP A 56 5.66 -13.97 -10.31
C ASP A 56 6.32 -12.58 -10.26
N ALA A 57 5.61 -11.52 -10.68
CA ALA A 57 6.13 -10.16 -10.62
C ALA A 57 6.38 -9.75 -9.17
N VAL A 58 7.59 -9.25 -8.86
CA VAL A 58 8.02 -8.97 -7.49
C VAL A 58 7.78 -7.51 -7.16
N LEU A 59 7.06 -7.23 -6.06
CA LEU A 59 6.88 -5.88 -5.56
C LEU A 59 8.23 -5.33 -5.05
N VAL A 60 8.69 -4.24 -5.66
CA VAL A 60 9.98 -3.60 -5.32
C VAL A 60 9.81 -2.28 -4.57
N HIS A 61 8.69 -1.60 -4.77
CA HIS A 61 8.47 -0.26 -4.22
C HIS A 61 6.97 0.04 -4.13
N VAL A 62 6.56 0.84 -3.15
CA VAL A 62 5.21 1.38 -3.04
C VAL A 62 5.25 2.89 -3.02
N SER A 63 4.38 3.52 -3.82
CA SER A 63 4.23 4.97 -3.87
C SER A 63 2.76 5.35 -3.78
N TRP A 64 2.47 6.62 -3.58
CA TRP A 64 1.11 7.15 -3.63
C TRP A 64 1.04 8.38 -4.52
N ARG A 65 -0.14 8.69 -5.06
CA ARG A 65 -0.44 9.93 -5.79
C ARG A 65 -1.84 10.43 -5.47
N GLY A 66 -2.10 11.69 -5.79
CA GLY A 66 -3.41 12.31 -5.59
C GLY A 66 -3.49 13.11 -4.29
N SER A 67 -4.70 13.46 -3.90
CA SER A 67 -4.94 14.21 -2.67
C SER A 67 -4.65 13.33 -1.45
N PRO A 68 -4.05 13.86 -0.37
CA PRO A 68 -3.87 13.12 0.86
C PRO A 68 -5.17 12.58 1.44
N GLU A 69 -6.31 13.21 1.11
CA GLU A 69 -7.65 12.79 1.52
C GLU A 69 -8.09 11.45 0.90
N PHE A 70 -7.64 11.18 -0.33
CA PHE A 70 -7.97 10.00 -1.12
C PHE A 70 -6.76 9.59 -1.98
N PRO A 71 -5.69 9.07 -1.34
CA PRO A 71 -4.47 8.74 -2.04
C PRO A 71 -4.66 7.45 -2.85
N ASP A 72 -4.30 7.50 -4.13
CA ASP A 72 -4.12 6.29 -4.93
C ASP A 72 -2.77 5.68 -4.59
N VAL A 73 -2.76 4.49 -4.01
CA VAL A 73 -1.53 3.77 -3.67
C VAL A 73 -1.16 2.83 -4.83
N TYR A 74 0.10 2.86 -5.26
CA TYR A 74 0.63 2.10 -6.38
C TYR A 74 1.78 1.21 -5.95
N GLY A 75 1.70 -0.06 -6.35
CA GLY A 75 2.77 -1.03 -6.25
C GLY A 75 3.57 -1.04 -7.55
N HIS A 76 4.89 -0.99 -7.41
CA HIS A 76 5.81 -1.10 -8.51
C HIS A 76 6.44 -2.48 -8.48
N PHE A 77 6.24 -3.24 -9.55
CA PHE A 77 6.66 -4.62 -9.65
C PHE A 77 7.80 -4.76 -10.65
N GLY A 78 8.91 -5.36 -10.23
CA GLY A 78 9.97 -5.79 -11.14
C GLY A 78 9.53 -7.04 -11.90
N HIS A 79 9.60 -6.99 -13.23
CA HIS A 79 9.39 -8.16 -14.07
C HIS A 79 10.36 -8.12 -15.27
N ALA A 80 11.44 -8.90 -15.17
CA ALA A 80 12.38 -9.04 -16.28
C ALA A 80 11.73 -9.84 -17.43
N PRO A 81 11.93 -9.44 -18.72
CA PRO A 81 12.71 -8.32 -19.23
C PRO A 81 11.92 -7.00 -19.37
N ARG A 82 10.63 -6.98 -19.01
CA ARG A 82 9.69 -5.87 -19.27
C ARG A 82 9.93 -4.61 -18.42
N GLY A 83 10.86 -4.66 -17.47
CA GLY A 83 11.18 -3.52 -16.60
C GLY A 83 10.24 -3.44 -15.38
N GLN A 84 9.97 -2.21 -14.93
CA GLN A 84 9.11 -1.96 -13.77
C GLN A 84 7.67 -1.73 -14.23
N LEU A 85 6.75 -2.53 -13.70
CA LEU A 85 5.32 -2.46 -13.94
C LEU A 85 4.64 -1.74 -12.78
N GLN A 86 3.59 -0.96 -13.05
CA GLN A 86 2.85 -0.25 -12.00
C GLN A 86 1.41 -0.74 -11.96
N ALA A 87 0.91 -1.09 -10.77
CA ALA A 87 -0.48 -1.46 -10.54
C ALA A 87 -1.05 -0.74 -9.31
N LEU A 88 -2.36 -0.48 -9.32
CA LEU A 88 -3.05 0.15 -8.20
C LEU A 88 -3.23 -0.88 -7.07
N LEU A 89 -2.83 -0.51 -5.85
CA LEU A 89 -3.03 -1.32 -4.64
C LEU A 89 -4.32 -0.88 -3.96
N HIS A 90 -5.33 -1.74 -4.03
CA HIS A 90 -6.55 -1.58 -3.24
C HIS A 90 -6.35 -2.06 -1.80
N THR A 91 -7.30 -1.73 -0.93
CA THR A 91 -7.29 -2.07 0.51
C THR A 91 -6.92 -3.53 0.78
N ALA A 92 -7.46 -4.49 0.02
CA ALA A 92 -7.16 -5.91 0.21
C ALA A 92 -5.69 -6.27 -0.07
N ALA A 93 -5.08 -5.68 -1.12
CA ALA A 93 -3.67 -5.91 -1.43
C ALA A 93 -2.77 -5.25 -0.38
N LEU A 94 -3.15 -4.06 0.10
CA LEU A 94 -2.46 -3.34 1.18
C LEU A 94 -2.50 -4.10 2.51
N GLU A 95 -3.62 -4.74 2.82
CA GLU A 95 -3.77 -5.63 3.98
C GLU A 95 -2.85 -6.83 3.92
N LEU A 96 -2.80 -7.50 2.76
CA LEU A 96 -1.92 -8.65 2.54
C LEU A 96 -0.45 -8.23 2.66
N LEU A 97 -0.09 -7.09 2.07
CA LEU A 97 1.25 -6.53 2.16
C LEU A 97 1.64 -6.21 3.61
N ALA A 98 0.76 -5.53 4.36
CA ALA A 98 1.01 -5.19 5.76
C ALA A 98 1.20 -6.45 6.63
N ARG A 99 0.34 -7.46 6.45
CA ARG A 99 0.49 -8.76 7.14
C ARG A 99 1.82 -9.43 6.80
N ARG A 100 2.22 -9.41 5.53
CA ARG A 100 3.46 -10.05 5.06
C ARG A 100 4.72 -9.38 5.63
N LEU A 101 4.69 -8.06 5.75
CA LEU A 101 5.80 -7.24 6.25
C LEU A 101 5.76 -7.04 7.78
N GLY A 102 4.77 -7.64 8.48
CA GLY A 102 4.62 -7.47 9.92
C GLY A 102 4.25 -6.03 10.34
N VAL A 103 3.69 -5.24 9.43
CA VAL A 103 3.26 -3.87 9.68
C VAL A 103 1.80 -3.88 10.15
N ARG A 104 1.51 -3.17 11.24
CA ARG A 104 0.13 -3.04 11.73
C ARG A 104 -0.63 -2.05 10.86
N GLN A 105 -1.65 -2.54 10.17
CA GLN A 105 -2.51 -1.71 9.34
C GLN A 105 -3.30 -0.70 10.20
N ARG A 106 -3.35 0.55 9.73
CA ARG A 106 -4.10 1.66 10.36
C ARG A 106 -5.19 2.25 9.45
N TRP A 107 -5.25 1.81 8.20
CA TRP A 107 -6.29 2.18 7.22
C TRP A 107 -7.61 1.46 7.46
N GLY A 108 -8.73 2.12 7.16
CA GLY A 108 -10.04 1.46 7.09
C GLY A 108 -10.66 1.04 8.42
N VAL A 109 -10.08 1.40 9.57
CA VAL A 109 -10.74 1.24 10.88
C VAL A 109 -11.73 2.37 11.08
N GLU A 110 -12.98 2.13 10.68
CA GLU A 110 -14.11 2.87 11.21
C GLU A 110 -14.03 2.77 12.76
N PRO A 111 -14.03 3.89 13.52
CA PRO A 111 -14.21 3.77 14.96
C PRO A 111 -15.55 3.06 15.19
N PRO A 112 -15.64 2.07 16.10
CA PRO A 112 -16.90 1.39 16.36
C PRO A 112 -17.98 2.46 16.64
N PRO A 113 -19.21 2.31 16.11
CA PRO A 113 -20.25 3.29 16.33
C PRO A 113 -20.38 3.52 17.83
N LYS A 114 -20.27 4.79 18.24
CA LYS A 114 -20.53 5.18 19.62
C LYS A 114 -22.00 4.85 19.88
N ASN A 115 -22.26 3.72 20.53
CA ASN A 115 -23.55 3.45 21.14
C ASN A 115 -23.78 4.55 22.18
N HIS A 116 -24.46 5.62 21.76
CA HIS A 116 -25.11 6.55 22.67
C HIS A 116 -26.20 5.74 23.38
N VAL A 117 -25.86 5.19 24.53
CA VAL A 117 -26.85 4.88 25.56
C VAL A 117 -27.34 6.23 26.05
N ALA A 118 -28.50 6.64 25.56
CA ALA A 118 -29.25 7.75 26.13
C ALA A 118 -29.82 7.31 27.49
N PRO A 119 -29.83 8.19 28.50
CA PRO A 119 -30.50 7.94 29.78
C PRO A 119 -32.03 7.93 29.64
#